data_AF-A0A9Q3X4U6-F1
#
_entry.id   AF-A0A9Q3X4U6-F1
#
_cell.length_a   1.000
_cell.length_b   1.000
_cell.length_c   1.000
_cell.angle_alpha   90.00
_cell.angle_beta   90.00
_cell.angle_gamma   90.00
#
_symmetry.space_group_name_H-M   'P 1'
#
loop_
_entity.id
_entity.type
_entity.pdbx_description
1 polymer ?
#
loop_
_entity_poly.entity_id
_entity_poly.type
_entity_poly.pdbx_seq_one_letter_code
_entity_poly.pdbx_strand_id
1 'polypeptide(L)'
;MYKNKDWPLTLYFDGHCPLCAREIKLLSTRAAPDRLLFVDIRHEAFDAKSLGFTLVQMESSLHARFDDGTWVTGLDATLCSWRAAGLGIWAAPLSWRLTRPFLNLGYRLFCRWRSHLGWLPHPDGSARCRAERCAIPDTKRATSSNASPPGGIDEQR
;
A
#
# COMPACT_ATOMS: atom_id res chain seq x y z
N MET A 1 -25.03 -1.58 -15.11
CA MET A 1 -25.75 -2.33 -14.07
C MET A 1 -24.82 -2.46 -12.86
N TYR A 2 -25.09 -1.75 -11.77
CA TYR A 2 -24.36 -1.84 -10.49
C TYR A 2 -25.36 -2.01 -9.33
N LYS A 3 -26.39 -2.85 -9.54
CA LYS A 3 -27.46 -3.08 -8.55
C LYS A 3 -27.04 -4.26 -7.67
N ASN A 4 -26.91 -3.98 -6.37
CA ASN A 4 -26.47 -4.85 -5.28
C ASN A 4 -24.99 -5.23 -5.31
N LYS A 5 -24.19 -4.39 -4.69
CA LYS A 5 -22.87 -4.78 -4.17
C LYS A 5 -23.05 -4.95 -2.67
N ASP A 6 -22.74 -6.14 -2.17
CA ASP A 6 -22.77 -6.41 -0.75
C ASP A 6 -21.60 -5.67 -0.08
N TRP A 7 -21.97 -4.86 0.91
CA TRP A 7 -21.06 -4.12 1.77
C TRP A 7 -20.76 -4.98 3.00
N PRO A 8 -19.55 -4.88 3.59
CA PRO A 8 -18.51 -3.89 3.35
C PRO A 8 -17.57 -4.19 2.17
N LEU A 9 -17.04 -3.14 1.54
CA LEU A 9 -15.91 -3.24 0.61
C LEU A 9 -14.62 -3.25 1.42
N THR A 10 -13.79 -4.26 1.24
CA THR A 10 -12.45 -4.33 1.85
C THR A 10 -11.41 -3.86 0.86
N LEU A 11 -10.73 -2.76 1.15
CA LEU A 11 -9.66 -2.19 0.35
C LEU A 11 -8.29 -2.62 0.89
N TYR A 12 -7.53 -3.30 0.05
CA TYR A 12 -6.15 -3.70 0.30
C TYR A 12 -5.19 -2.65 -0.26
N PHE A 13 -4.36 -2.07 0.60
CA PHE A 13 -3.48 -0.95 0.23
C PHE A 13 -2.06 -1.16 0.79
N ASP A 14 -1.11 -0.41 0.23
CA ASP A 14 0.29 -0.37 0.68
C ASP A 14 0.52 0.84 1.59
N GLY A 15 0.68 0.61 2.90
CA GLY A 15 0.96 1.65 3.90
C GLY A 15 2.37 2.28 3.83
N HIS A 16 3.27 1.78 2.98
CA HIS A 16 4.55 2.44 2.71
C HIS A 16 4.46 3.51 1.60
N CYS A 17 3.47 3.41 0.72
CA CYS A 17 3.29 4.36 -0.36
C CYS A 17 2.63 5.66 0.16
N PRO A 18 3.29 6.83 0.09
CA PRO A 18 2.78 8.08 0.66
C PRO A 18 1.47 8.53 0.01
N LEU A 19 1.25 8.18 -1.25
CA LEU A 19 0.01 8.49 -1.98
C LEU A 19 -1.14 7.56 -1.57
N CYS A 20 -0.86 6.27 -1.40
CA CYS A 20 -1.85 5.32 -0.88
C CYS A 20 -2.25 5.70 0.54
N ALA A 21 -1.29 5.97 1.43
CA ALA A 21 -1.58 6.38 2.80
C ALA A 21 -2.44 7.67 2.87
N ARG A 22 -2.18 8.65 2.00
CA ARG A 22 -3.01 9.87 1.91
C ARG A 22 -4.43 9.57 1.47
N GLU A 23 -4.59 8.71 0.46
CA GLU A 23 -5.90 8.28 -0.01
C GLU A 23 -6.68 7.58 1.10
N ILE A 24 -6.05 6.63 1.81
CA ILE A 24 -6.68 5.90 2.92
C ILE A 24 -7.05 6.83 4.06
N LYS A 25 -6.21 7.83 4.39
CA LYS A 25 -6.55 8.86 5.39
C LYS A 25 -7.77 9.67 4.99
N LEU A 26 -7.85 10.10 3.73
CA LEU A 26 -8.99 10.83 3.21
C LEU A 26 -10.26 9.97 3.16
N LEU A 27 -10.14 8.70 2.78
CA LEU A 27 -11.26 7.77 2.75
C LEU A 27 -11.73 7.43 4.16
N SER A 28 -10.84 7.10 5.09
CA SER A 28 -11.19 6.75 6.48
C SER A 28 -11.88 7.88 7.23
N THR A 29 -11.56 9.15 6.94
CA THR A 29 -12.27 10.30 7.54
C THR A 29 -13.71 10.49 7.05
N ARG A 30 -14.07 9.90 5.90
CA ARG A 30 -15.38 10.09 5.24
C ARG A 30 -16.21 8.82 5.16
N ALA A 31 -15.53 7.68 5.06
CA ALA A 31 -16.17 6.39 4.90
C ALA A 31 -16.76 5.91 6.21
N ALA A 32 -17.96 5.36 6.09
CA ALA A 32 -18.59 4.68 7.21
C ALA A 32 -17.88 3.33 7.43
N PRO A 33 -17.54 2.96 8.69
CA PRO A 33 -16.77 1.75 8.98
C PRO A 33 -17.52 0.45 8.61
N ASP A 34 -18.85 0.51 8.50
CA ASP A 34 -19.75 -0.54 8.01
C ASP A 34 -19.73 -0.70 6.48
N ARG A 35 -19.14 0.24 5.74
CA ARG A 35 -19.11 0.23 4.27
C ARG A 35 -17.75 0.01 3.66
N LEU A 36 -16.69 0.51 4.30
CA LEU A 36 -15.34 0.43 3.77
C LEU A 36 -14.37 0.01 4.87
N LEU A 37 -13.77 -1.15 4.68
CA LEU A 37 -12.70 -1.68 5.53
C LEU A 37 -11.37 -1.48 4.82
N PHE A 38 -10.32 -1.26 5.60
CA PHE A 38 -8.97 -1.02 5.10
C PHE A 38 -8.02 -2.08 5.66
N VAL A 39 -7.28 -2.74 4.78
CA VAL A 39 -6.30 -3.77 5.13
C VAL A 39 -4.94 -3.38 4.54
N ASP A 40 -3.94 -3.21 5.40
CA ASP A 40 -2.57 -2.94 4.96
C ASP A 40 -1.89 -4.26 4.56
N ILE A 41 -1.48 -4.37 3.30
CA ILE A 41 -0.78 -5.56 2.79
C ILE A 41 0.66 -5.68 3.31
N ARG A 42 1.19 -4.61 3.91
CA ARG A 42 2.52 -4.58 4.54
C ARG A 42 2.48 -4.99 6.01
N HIS A 43 1.30 -5.25 6.56
CA HIS A 43 1.15 -5.71 7.93
C HIS A 43 1.72 -7.13 8.09
N GLU A 44 2.44 -7.40 9.18
CA GLU A 44 3.10 -8.70 9.40
C GLU A 44 2.12 -9.88 9.49
N ALA A 45 0.90 -9.62 9.98
CA ALA A 45 -0.17 -10.60 10.05
C ALA A 45 -0.91 -10.82 8.71
N PHE A 46 -0.56 -10.09 7.65
CA PHE A 46 -1.22 -10.21 6.35
C PHE A 46 -0.62 -11.36 5.54
N ASP A 47 -1.45 -12.34 5.21
CA ASP A 47 -1.09 -13.42 4.27
C ASP A 47 -1.76 -13.20 2.92
N ALA A 48 -0.98 -12.81 1.91
CA ALA A 48 -1.48 -12.70 0.54
C ALA A 48 -1.86 -14.07 -0.05
N LYS A 49 -1.19 -15.16 0.39
CA LYS A 49 -1.40 -16.50 -0.18
C LYS A 49 -2.76 -17.06 0.20
N SER A 50 -3.26 -16.76 1.40
CA SER A 50 -4.61 -17.16 1.81
C SER A 50 -5.71 -16.55 0.93
N LEU A 51 -5.41 -15.46 0.22
CA LEU A 51 -6.30 -14.79 -0.74
C LEU A 51 -6.09 -15.27 -2.19
N GLY A 52 -5.12 -16.15 -2.44
CA GLY A 52 -4.77 -16.63 -3.77
C GLY A 52 -3.93 -15.64 -4.61
N PHE A 53 -3.37 -14.60 -3.98
CA PHE A 53 -2.51 -13.63 -4.65
C PHE A 53 -1.07 -13.72 -4.15
N THR A 54 -0.14 -13.26 -4.96
CA THR A 54 1.22 -12.98 -4.48
C THR A 54 1.31 -11.56 -3.94
N LEU A 55 2.13 -11.35 -2.92
CA LEU A 55 2.35 -10.03 -2.35
C LEU A 55 2.83 -9.02 -3.41
N VAL A 56 3.69 -9.46 -4.34
CA VAL A 56 4.15 -8.65 -5.48
C VAL A 56 2.99 -8.22 -6.40
N GLN A 57 2.02 -9.10 -6.65
CA GLN A 57 0.83 -8.74 -7.42
C GLN A 57 -0.02 -7.70 -6.68
N MET A 58 -0.22 -7.89 -5.37
CA MET A 58 -0.98 -6.94 -4.55
C MET A 58 -0.27 -5.59 -4.38
N GLU A 59 1.06 -5.56 -4.43
CA GLU A 59 1.85 -4.33 -4.44
C GLU A 59 1.87 -3.65 -5.83
N SER A 60 1.62 -4.40 -6.91
CA SER A 60 1.63 -3.86 -8.28
C SER A 60 0.37 -3.06 -8.61
N SER A 61 -0.75 -3.35 -7.94
CA SER A 61 -2.01 -2.67 -8.17
C SER A 61 -2.89 -2.66 -6.93
N LEU A 62 -3.77 -1.66 -6.80
CA LEU A 62 -4.73 -1.60 -5.70
C LEU A 62 -5.75 -2.73 -5.86
N HIS A 63 -6.09 -3.41 -4.76
CA HIS A 63 -7.10 -4.48 -4.77
C HIS A 63 -8.20 -4.12 -3.79
N ALA A 64 -9.45 -4.35 -4.19
CA ALA A 64 -10.56 -4.32 -3.25
C ALA A 64 -11.47 -5.52 -3.48
N ARG A 65 -12.10 -5.98 -2.41
CA ARG A 65 -12.98 -7.15 -2.40
C ARG A 65 -14.30 -6.77 -1.73
N PHE A 66 -15.39 -7.02 -2.42
CA PHE A 66 -16.74 -6.89 -1.87
C PHE A 66 -17.08 -8.09 -0.97
N ASP A 67 -18.09 -7.93 -0.12
CA ASP A 67 -18.52 -9.00 0.79
C ASP A 67 -19.05 -10.23 0.05
N ASP A 68 -19.63 -10.02 -1.14
CA ASP A 68 -20.03 -11.07 -2.09
C ASP A 68 -18.86 -11.91 -2.67
N GLY A 69 -17.62 -11.52 -2.38
CA GLY A 69 -16.41 -12.15 -2.91
C GLY A 69 -15.90 -11.58 -4.23
N THR A 70 -16.56 -10.57 -4.79
CA THR A 70 -16.16 -9.91 -6.03
C THR A 70 -14.87 -9.11 -5.83
N TRP A 71 -13.85 -9.45 -6.60
CA TRP A 71 -12.59 -8.70 -6.65
C TRP A 71 -12.64 -7.60 -7.70
N VAL A 72 -12.17 -6.41 -7.33
CA VAL A 72 -11.91 -5.29 -8.21
C VAL A 72 -10.48 -4.80 -8.02
N THR A 73 -9.84 -4.39 -9.10
CA THR A 73 -8.42 -4.01 -9.06
C THR A 73 -8.16 -2.69 -9.79
N GLY A 74 -7.02 -2.09 -9.47
CA GLY A 74 -6.55 -0.85 -10.04
C GLY A 74 -7.52 0.32 -9.87
N LEU A 75 -7.76 1.04 -10.95
CA LEU A 75 -8.64 2.23 -10.93
C LEU A 75 -10.07 1.88 -10.48
N ASP A 76 -10.57 0.70 -10.84
CA ASP A 76 -11.93 0.30 -10.45
C ASP A 76 -12.02 0.07 -8.92
N ALA A 77 -10.94 -0.37 -8.26
CA ALA A 77 -10.86 -0.46 -6.81
C ALA A 77 -10.91 0.92 -6.14
N THR A 78 -10.14 1.89 -6.64
CA THR A 78 -10.18 3.30 -6.20
C THR A 78 -11.59 3.87 -6.36
N LEU A 79 -12.21 3.73 -7.53
CA LEU A 79 -13.55 4.25 -7.80
C LEU A 79 -14.61 3.62 -6.89
N CYS A 80 -14.53 2.31 -6.64
CA CYS A 80 -15.42 1.62 -5.72
C CYS A 80 -15.24 2.10 -4.28
N SER A 81 -14.00 2.31 -3.85
CA SER A 81 -13.67 2.81 -2.51
C SER A 81 -14.17 4.24 -2.30
N TRP A 82 -14.03 5.11 -3.30
CA TRP A 82 -14.57 6.47 -3.24
C TRP A 82 -16.09 6.47 -3.18
N ARG A 83 -16.75 5.59 -3.93
CA ARG A 83 -18.21 5.42 -3.83
C ARG A 83 -18.63 4.92 -2.45
N ALA A 84 -17.89 3.96 -1.87
CA ALA A 84 -18.11 3.46 -0.51
C ALA A 84 -17.97 4.57 0.53
N ALA A 85 -16.99 5.46 0.34
CA ALA A 85 -16.70 6.60 1.20
C ALA A 85 -17.65 7.81 1.01
N GLY A 86 -18.71 7.68 0.21
CA GLY A 86 -19.64 8.78 -0.07
C GLY A 86 -19.13 9.82 -1.08
N LEU A 87 -17.95 9.62 -1.65
CA LEU A 87 -17.35 10.46 -2.70
C LEU A 87 -17.75 10.00 -4.12
N GLY A 88 -18.87 9.30 -4.25
CA GLY A 88 -19.36 8.79 -5.53
C GLY A 88 -19.56 9.87 -6.59
N ILE A 89 -19.92 11.10 -6.17
CA ILE A 89 -20.08 12.26 -7.05
C ILE A 89 -18.75 12.65 -7.70
N TRP A 90 -17.64 12.58 -6.97
CA TRP A 90 -16.29 12.82 -7.51
C TRP A 90 -15.78 11.66 -8.37
N ALA A 91 -16.17 10.43 -8.02
CA ALA A 91 -15.85 9.24 -8.80
C ALA A 91 -16.64 9.15 -10.13
N ALA A 92 -17.82 9.78 -10.22
CA ALA A 92 -18.68 9.73 -11.39
C ALA A 92 -18.04 10.28 -12.69
N PRO A 93 -17.52 11.53 -12.74
CA PRO A 93 -16.85 12.06 -13.94
C PRO A 93 -15.57 11.30 -14.27
N LEU A 94 -14.89 10.76 -13.25
CA LEU A 94 -13.72 9.90 -13.40
C LEU A 94 -14.07 8.54 -14.04
N SER A 95 -15.32 8.10 -13.96
CA SER A 95 -15.79 6.85 -14.57
C SER A 95 -16.39 7.00 -15.97
N TRP A 96 -16.34 8.19 -16.57
CA TRP A 96 -16.85 8.41 -17.92
C TRP A 96 -16.05 7.58 -18.94
N ARG A 97 -16.75 6.96 -19.89
CA ARG A 97 -16.16 6.15 -20.97
C ARG A 97 -15.02 6.84 -21.75
N LEU A 98 -15.01 8.16 -21.81
CA LEU A 98 -13.97 8.97 -22.48
C LEU A 98 -12.73 9.20 -21.61
N THR A 99 -12.90 9.39 -20.30
CA THR A 99 -11.80 9.63 -19.36
C THR A 99 -11.15 8.32 -18.89
N ARG A 100 -11.90 7.21 -18.91
CA ARG A 100 -11.42 5.88 -18.51
C ARG A 100 -10.10 5.44 -19.17
N PRO A 101 -9.87 5.57 -20.49
CA PRO A 101 -8.58 5.21 -21.09
C PRO A 101 -7.43 6.11 -20.60
N PHE A 102 -7.66 7.41 -20.47
CA PHE A 102 -6.66 8.35 -19.96
C PHE A 102 -6.30 8.06 -18.50
N LEU A 103 -7.30 7.76 -17.67
CA LEU A 103 -7.09 7.43 -16.26
C LEU A 103 -6.43 6.07 -16.08
N ASN A 104 -6.77 5.08 -16.90
CA ASN A 104 -6.06 3.80 -16.92
C ASN A 104 -4.60 3.98 -17.31
N LEU A 105 -4.31 4.83 -18.31
CA LEU A 105 -2.94 5.16 -18.68
C LEU A 105 -2.21 5.89 -17.54
N GLY A 106 -2.86 6.88 -16.93
CA GLY A 106 -2.35 7.60 -15.76
C GLY A 106 -2.11 6.68 -14.57
N TYR A 107 -3.01 5.72 -14.32
CA TYR A 107 -2.89 4.71 -13.27
C TYR A 107 -1.70 3.77 -13.54
N ARG A 108 -1.51 3.31 -14.77
CA ARG A 108 -0.34 2.48 -15.15
C ARG A 108 0.96 3.26 -14.98
N LEU A 109 0.96 4.53 -15.39
CA LEU A 109 2.11 5.41 -15.20
C LEU A 109 2.40 5.62 -13.72
N PHE A 110 1.37 5.87 -12.91
CA PHE A 110 1.45 5.98 -11.46
C PHE A 110 2.03 4.70 -10.83
N CYS A 111 1.55 3.51 -11.18
CA CYS A 111 2.09 2.25 -10.68
C CYS A 111 3.58 2.09 -11.01
N ARG A 112 4.00 2.54 -12.21
CA ARG A 112 5.41 2.52 -12.60
C ARG A 112 6.23 3.58 -11.88
N TRP A 113 5.65 4.71 -11.57
CA TRP A 113 6.33 5.81 -10.90
C TRP A 113 6.32 5.68 -9.37
N ARG A 114 5.45 4.84 -8.79
CA ARG A 114 5.28 4.70 -7.34
C ARG A 114 6.59 4.40 -6.60
N SER A 115 7.47 3.59 -7.18
CA SER A 115 8.76 3.23 -6.60
C SER A 115 9.71 4.44 -6.53
N HIS A 116 9.57 5.39 -7.46
CA HIS A 116 10.32 6.65 -7.48
C HIS A 116 9.66 7.74 -6.62
N LEU A 117 8.40 7.57 -6.22
CA LEU A 117 7.66 8.52 -5.38
C LEU A 117 8.04 8.43 -3.89
N GLY A 118 9.07 7.66 -3.53
CA GLY A 118 9.65 7.63 -2.18
C GLY A 118 10.18 8.99 -1.69
N TRP A 119 10.36 9.96 -2.60
CA TRP A 119 10.71 11.34 -2.25
C TRP A 119 9.52 12.17 -1.72
N LEU A 120 8.26 11.73 -1.91
CA LEU A 120 7.11 12.48 -1.42
C LEU A 120 7.02 12.39 0.11
N PRO A 121 6.71 13.51 0.80
CA PRO A 121 6.52 13.49 2.24
C PRO A 121 5.32 12.59 2.60
N HIS A 122 5.59 11.49 3.30
CA HIS A 122 4.55 10.60 3.81
C HIS A 122 3.65 11.36 4.79
N PRO A 123 2.31 11.23 4.71
CA PRO A 123 1.39 11.94 5.62
C PRO A 123 1.65 11.63 7.09
N ASP A 124 2.15 10.43 7.38
CA ASP A 124 2.55 9.98 8.72
C ASP A 124 4.08 9.99 8.93
N GLY A 125 4.81 10.77 8.12
CA GLY A 125 6.28 10.86 8.23
C GLY A 125 6.74 11.32 9.61
N SER A 126 6.01 12.24 10.25
CA SER A 126 6.28 12.68 11.63
C SER A 126 5.89 11.63 12.69
N ALA A 127 4.90 10.77 12.40
CA ALA A 127 4.51 9.69 13.31
C ALA A 127 5.47 8.49 13.24
N ARG A 128 6.08 8.25 12.06
CA ARG A 128 7.13 7.23 11.89
C ARG A 128 8.47 7.61 12.56
N CYS A 129 8.72 8.89 12.79
CA CYS A 129 9.87 9.38 13.57
C CYS A 129 9.73 9.25 15.10
N ARG A 130 8.70 8.54 15.61
CA ARG A 130 8.46 8.40 17.06
C ARG A 130 9.11 7.17 17.70
N ALA A 131 9.60 6.22 16.90
CA ALA A 131 10.60 5.27 17.34
C ALA A 131 11.96 5.88 16.99
N GLU A 132 12.84 6.11 17.96
CA GLU A 132 14.12 6.82 17.81
C GLU A 132 15.17 6.10 16.94
N ARG A 133 14.75 5.41 15.88
CA ARG A 133 15.60 4.67 14.95
C ARG A 133 15.13 4.93 13.53
N CYS A 134 15.79 5.89 12.89
CA CYS A 134 15.85 5.95 11.44
C CYS A 134 16.75 4.79 10.97
N ALA A 135 16.16 3.67 10.55
CA ALA A 135 16.87 2.64 9.83
C ALA A 135 17.12 3.12 8.39
N ILE A 136 18.23 3.82 8.18
CA ILE A 136 18.75 4.07 6.83
C ILE A 136 19.25 2.69 6.34
N PRO A 137 18.78 2.17 5.19
CA PRO A 137 19.34 0.94 4.65
C PRO A 137 20.82 1.19 4.32
N ASP A 138 21.71 0.60 5.11
CA ASP A 138 23.16 0.65 4.92
C ASP A 138 23.54 -0.09 3.63
N THR A 139 23.46 0.59 2.49
CA THR A 139 23.93 0.03 1.20
C THR A 139 25.46 0.06 1.05
N LYS A 140 26.21 0.24 2.15
CA LYS A 140 27.68 0.15 2.18
C LYS A 140 28.20 -0.43 3.50
N ARG A 141 27.99 -1.73 3.72
CA ARG A 141 28.95 -2.52 4.54
C ARG A 141 28.98 -4.00 4.15
N ALA A 142 28.91 -4.30 2.86
CA ALA A 142 29.48 -5.55 2.36
C ALA A 142 30.98 -5.27 2.11
N THR A 143 31.83 -5.93 2.90
CA THR A 143 33.31 -6.01 2.83
C THR A 143 34.02 -5.38 4.04
N SER A 144 33.97 -6.07 5.18
CA SER A 144 35.16 -6.32 5.99
C SER A 144 34.82 -7.35 7.06
N SER A 145 35.08 -8.61 6.75
CA SER A 145 35.25 -9.65 7.75
C SER A 145 36.17 -10.70 7.16
N ASN A 146 37.48 -10.50 7.34
CA ASN A 146 38.47 -11.57 7.37
C ASN A 146 39.79 -11.02 7.93
N ALA A 147 39.99 -11.22 9.23
CA ALA A 147 41.30 -11.50 9.85
C ALA A 147 41.11 -11.66 11.36
N SER A 148 40.96 -12.91 11.81
CA SER A 148 41.32 -13.28 13.19
C SER A 148 42.84 -13.42 13.26
N PRO A 149 43.54 -12.87 14.26
CA PRO A 149 44.89 -13.31 14.60
C PRO A 149 44.83 -14.42 15.67
N PRO A 150 45.70 -15.43 15.64
CA PRO A 150 45.85 -16.39 16.73
C PRO A 150 46.92 -15.93 17.74
N GLY A 151 46.70 -16.29 19.01
CA GLY A 151 47.78 -16.61 19.95
C GLY A 151 48.34 -15.47 20.81
N GLY A 152 47.73 -15.25 21.97
CA GLY A 152 48.37 -14.60 23.12
C GLY A 152 48.78 -15.66 24.14
N ILE A 153 50.08 -15.73 24.40
CA ILE A 153 50.76 -16.56 25.41
C ILE A 153 50.34 -16.17 26.83
N ASP A 154 50.07 -17.19 27.65
CA ASP A 154 49.77 -17.12 29.09
C ASP A 154 51.09 -17.12 29.86
N GLU A 155 51.33 -16.08 30.67
CA GLU A 155 52.51 -15.89 31.51
C GLU A 155 52.04 -15.73 32.96
N GLN A 156 52.03 -16.83 33.73
CA GLN A 156 51.91 -16.81 35.19
C GLN A 156 52.71 -17.95 35.87
N ARG A 157 53.77 -17.51 36.58
CA ARG A 157 54.33 -18.00 37.86
C ARG A 157 54.97 -19.40 37.96
#